data_AF-A0A524LT06-F1
#
_entry.id   AF-A0A524LT06-F1
#
_cell.length_a   1.000
_cell.length_b   1.000
_cell.length_c   1.000
_cell.angle_alpha   90.00
_cell.angle_beta   90.00
_cell.angle_gamma   90.00
#
_symmetry.space_group_name_H-M   'P 1'
#
loop_
_entity.id
_entity.type
_entity.pdbx_description
1 polymer ?
#
loop_
_entity_poly.entity_id
_entity_poly.type
_entity_poly.pdbx_seq_one_letter_code
_entity_poly.pdbx_strand_id
1 'polypeptide(L)' 'LTQKDLSNKTLLPDRTVRLALSHLLDKGYIKKKVSVRDARQKIYEISKIE' A
#
# COMPACT_ATOMS: atom_id res chain seq x y z
N LEU A 1 -0.50 5.93 2.20
CA LEU A 1 0.19 5.35 3.38
C LEU A 1 1.36 4.48 2.93
N THR A 2 2.43 4.39 3.72
CA THR A 2 3.51 3.43 3.43
C THR A 2 3.11 2.02 3.86
N GLN A 3 3.84 1.01 3.39
CA GLN A 3 3.64 -0.37 3.83
C GLN A 3 3.81 -0.51 5.36
N LYS A 4 4.79 0.19 5.93
CA LYS A 4 5.09 0.17 7.37
C LYS A 4 3.94 0.77 8.18
N ASP A 5 3.35 1.85 7.69
CA ASP A 5 2.19 2.46 8.34
C ASP A 5 0.98 1.52 8.34
N LEU A 6 0.77 0.78 7.25
CA LEU A 6 -0.29 -0.23 7.16
C LEU A 6 -0.06 -1.38 8.12
N SER A 7 1.17 -1.88 8.21
CA SER A 7 1.56 -2.93 9.17
C SER A 7 1.25 -2.52 10.61
N ASN A 8 1.66 -1.31 11.00
CA ASN A 8 1.40 -0.77 12.34
C ASN A 8 -0.11 -0.57 12.61
N LYS A 9 -0.88 -0.09 11.63
CA LYS A 9 -2.32 0.16 11.80
C LYS A 9 -3.18 -1.09 11.80
N THR A 10 -2.78 -2.11 11.05
CA THR A 10 -3.54 -3.36 10.90
C THR A 10 -3.10 -4.44 11.89
N LEU A 11 -1.96 -4.24 12.56
CA LEU A 11 -1.31 -5.24 13.43
C LEU A 11 -0.99 -6.55 12.71
N LEU A 12 -0.94 -6.52 11.37
CA LEU A 12 -0.61 -7.66 10.53
C LEU A 12 0.89 -7.72 10.28
N PRO A 13 1.48 -8.92 10.13
CA PRO A 13 2.86 -9.06 9.71
C PRO A 13 3.12 -8.39 8.35
N ASP A 14 4.31 -7.82 8.17
CA ASP A 14 4.71 -7.15 6.91
C ASP A 14 4.53 -8.03 5.66
N ARG A 15 4.69 -9.35 5.81
CA ARG A 15 4.46 -10.32 4.72
C ARG A 15 3.00 -10.37 4.30
N THR A 16 2.08 -10.40 5.28
CA THR A 16 0.64 -10.42 5.05
C THR A 16 0.16 -9.11 4.43
N VAL A 17 0.66 -7.98 4.93
CA VAL A 17 0.35 -6.66 4.35
C VAL A 17 0.81 -6.56 2.91
N ARG A 18 2.01 -7.05 2.59
CA ARG A 18 2.50 -7.08 1.20
C ARG A 18 1.61 -7.91 0.29
N LEU A 19 1.24 -9.11 0.75
CA LEU A 19 0.36 -9.99 -0.01
C LEU A 19 -1.00 -9.33 -0.27
N ALA A 20 -1.61 -8.76 0.77
CA ALA A 20 -2.87 -8.02 0.66
C ALA A 20 -2.76 -6.83 -0.31
N LEU A 21 -1.67 -6.05 -0.25
CA LEU A 21 -1.43 -4.94 -1.16
C LEU A 21 -1.27 -5.39 -2.62
N SER A 22 -0.60 -6.53 -2.87
CA SER A 22 -0.53 -7.12 -4.21
C SER A 22 -1.93 -7.47 -4.73
N HIS A 23 -2.75 -8.17 -3.93
CA HIS A 23 -4.12 -8.49 -4.33
C HIS A 23 -5.00 -7.25 -4.58
N LEU A 24 -4.84 -6.22 -3.75
CA LEU A 24 -5.58 -4.97 -3.92
C LEU A 24 -5.14 -4.17 -5.15
N LEU A 25 -3.85 -4.23 -5.51
CA LEU A 25 -3.31 -3.65 -6.74
C LEU A 25 -3.85 -4.38 -7.97
N ASP A 26 -3.81 -5.72 -7.95
CA ASP A 26 -4.26 -6.55 -9.08
C ASP A 26 -5.76 -6.35 -9.34
N LYS A 27 -6.56 -6.16 -8.28
CA LYS A 27 -7.99 -5.85 -8.40
C LYS A 27 -8.28 -4.38 -8.73
N GLY A 28 -7.26 -3.52 -8.80
CA GLY A 28 -7.43 -2.10 -9.12
C GLY A 28 -7.99 -1.23 -8.00
N TYR A 29 -8.13 -1.75 -6.78
CA TYR A 29 -8.67 -1.01 -5.64
C TYR A 29 -7.69 0.03 -5.08
N ILE A 30 -6.39 -0.15 -5.30
CA ILE A 30 -5.36 0.78 -4.84
C ILE A 30 -4.39 1.13 -5.97
N LYS A 31 -3.75 2.30 -5.85
CA LYS A 31 -2.67 2.74 -6.72
C LYS A 31 -1.40 2.90 -5.92
N LYS A 32 -0.27 2.58 -6.55
CA LYS A 32 1.07 2.78 -5.99
C LYS A 32 1.71 4.00 -6.62
N LYS A 33 2.16 4.95 -5.81
CA LYS A 33 2.97 6.10 -6.21
C LYS A 33 4.32 6.08 -5.50
N VAL A 34 5.31 6.67 -6.16
CA VAL A 34 6.59 7.00 -5.53
C VAL A 34 6.40 8.26 -4.70
N SER A 35 6.96 8.30 -3.48
CA SER A 35 6.89 9.51 -2.65
C SER A 35 7.72 10.63 -3.28
N VAL A 36 7.13 11.83 -3.38
CA VAL A 36 7.81 13.03 -3.87
C VAL A 36 8.94 13.48 -2.91
N ARG A 37 8.81 13.15 -1.62
CA ARG A 37 9.82 13.49 -0.59
C ARG A 37 10.96 12.49 -0.50
N ASP A 38 10.72 11.23 -0.86
CA ASP A 38 11.72 10.16 -0.80
C ASP A 38 11.41 9.09 -1.86
N ALA A 39 12.18 9.07 -2.94
CA ALA A 39 11.97 8.15 -4.06
C ALA A 39 12.10 6.66 -3.67
N ARG A 40 12.72 6.35 -2.52
CA ARG A 40 12.83 4.96 -2.02
C ARG A 40 11.52 4.48 -1.39
N GLN A 41 10.64 5.41 -0.99
CA GLN A 41 9.38 5.08 -0.35
C GLN A 41 8.25 4.92 -1.36
N LYS A 42 7.49 3.82 -1.17
CA LYS A 42 6.28 3.51 -1.92
C LYS A 42 5.07 3.91 -1.10
N ILE A 43 4.23 4.77 -1.66
CA ILE A 43 2.97 5.20 -1.05
C ILE A 43 1.82 4.51 -1.79
N TYR A 44 0.94 3.89 -1.01
CA TYR A 44 -0.30 3.31 -1.51
C TYR A 44 -1.47 4.27 -1.25
N GLU A 45 -2.26 4.51 -2.27
CA GLU A 45 -3.46 5.35 -2.28
C GLU A 45 -4.66 4.50 -2.71
N ILE A 46 -5.84 4.81 -2.18
CA ILE A 46 -7.08 4.14 -2.63
C ILE A 46 -7.41 4.68 -4.03
N SER A 47 -7.62 3.78 -4.98
CA SER A 47 -8.20 4.13 -6.27
C SER A 47 -9.67 4.39 -6.03
N LYS A 48 -10.19 5.55 -6.45
CA LYS A 48 -11.63 5.82 -6.35
C LYS A 48 -12.35 4.70 -7.11
N ILE A 49 -13.08 3.88 -6.36
CA ILE A 49 -13.99 2.88 -6.90
C ILE A 49 -15.21 3.70 -7.33
N GLU A 50 -15.50 3.72 -8.62
CA GLU A 50 -16.79 4.24 -9.12
C GLU A 50 -17.93 3.30 -8.73
#